data_AF-E8NAF2-F1
#
_entry.id   AF-E8NAF2-F1
#
_cell.length_a   1.000
_cell.length_b   1.000
_cell.length_c   1.000
_cell.angle_alpha   90.00
_cell.angle_beta   90.00
_cell.angle_gamma   90.00
#
_symmetry.space_group_name_H-M   'P 1'
#
loop_
_entity.id
_entity.type
_entity.pdbx_description
1 polymer ?
#
loop_
_entity_poly.entity_id
_entity_poly.type
_entity_poly.pdbx_seq_one_letter_code
_entity_poly.pdbx_strand_id
1 'polypeptide(L)'
;MNENRGKNAGRLEEMPTRVRVTQLPRARRSLIFGKYAMQYDVMYADGTVIENVNIGRVLQGSRYPADYHATVEGARSMVGYGQPGTWVDYPYGKPITNP
;
A
#
# COMPACT_ATOMS: atom_id res chain seq x y z
N MET A 1 21.38 8.88 12.89
CA MET A 1 21.70 7.87 11.87
C MET A 1 20.51 6.92 11.79
N ASN A 2 19.81 6.85 10.64
CA ASN A 2 18.58 6.05 10.51
C ASN A 2 18.91 4.60 10.10
N GLU A 3 19.06 3.74 11.11
CA GLU A 3 19.27 2.29 10.98
C GLU A 3 18.15 1.58 10.17
N ASN A 4 16.96 2.18 10.08
CA ASN A 4 15.82 1.60 9.36
C ASN A 4 15.96 1.60 7.83
N ARG A 5 16.83 2.41 7.23
CA ARG A 5 16.97 2.42 5.75
C ARG A 5 17.60 1.13 5.20
N GLY A 6 18.51 0.50 5.94
CA GLY A 6 19.23 -0.70 5.50
C GLY A 6 18.35 -1.96 5.54
N LYS A 7 17.57 -2.15 6.61
CA LYS A 7 16.65 -3.30 6.75
C LYS A 7 15.50 -3.25 5.73
N ASN A 8 15.00 -2.06 5.43
CA ASN A 8 13.92 -1.87 4.45
C ASN A 8 14.36 -2.15 3.00
N ALA A 9 15.65 -2.02 2.68
CA ALA A 9 16.15 -2.27 1.33
C ALA A 9 16.24 -3.77 0.99
N GLY A 10 16.62 -4.61 1.96
CA GLY A 10 16.70 -6.07 1.78
C GLY A 10 15.34 -6.75 1.59
N ARG A 11 14.26 -6.19 2.14
CA ARG A 11 12.89 -6.72 1.99
C ARG A 11 12.19 -6.33 0.69
N LEU A 12 12.80 -5.53 -0.17
CA LEU A 12 12.25 -5.29 -1.51
C LEU A 12 12.25 -6.57 -2.36
N GLU A 13 13.00 -7.60 -1.96
CA GLU A 13 13.01 -8.92 -2.61
C GLU A 13 11.86 -9.83 -2.14
N GLU A 14 11.31 -9.60 -0.94
CA GLU A 14 10.14 -10.33 -0.44
C GLU A 14 8.85 -9.65 -0.92
N MET A 15 7.89 -10.45 -1.41
CA MET A 15 6.60 -9.89 -1.82
C MET A 15 5.72 -9.66 -0.59
N PRO A 16 5.06 -8.50 -0.48
CA PRO A 16 4.08 -8.29 0.57
C PRO A 16 2.88 -9.22 0.37
N THR A 17 2.20 -9.54 1.47
CA THR A 17 1.02 -10.41 1.48
C THR A 17 -0.27 -9.61 1.61
N ARG A 18 -0.21 -8.40 2.17
CA ARG A 18 -1.38 -7.55 2.36
C ARG A 18 -1.07 -6.10 2.06
N VAL A 19 -2.09 -5.37 1.59
CA VAL A 19 -2.02 -3.94 1.30
C VAL A 19 -3.24 -3.26 1.89
N ARG A 20 -3.09 -2.03 2.39
CA ARG A 20 -4.22 -1.16 2.71
C ARG A 20 -3.94 0.25 2.25
N VAL A 21 -4.99 1.05 2.14
CA VAL A 21 -4.89 2.44 1.71
C VAL A 21 -5.61 3.38 2.65
N THR A 22 -4.96 4.51 2.90
CA THR A 22 -5.49 5.65 3.65
C THR A 22 -5.63 6.82 2.68
N GLN A 23 -6.82 7.43 2.63
CA GLN A 23 -7.00 8.69 1.92
C GLN A 23 -6.85 9.86 2.88
N LEU A 24 -5.89 10.74 2.60
CA LEU A 24 -5.61 11.93 3.39
C LEU A 24 -5.88 13.22 2.59
N PRO A 25 -6.38 14.29 3.22
CA PRO A 25 -6.44 15.59 2.58
C PRO A 25 -5.03 16.09 2.26
N ARG A 26 -4.83 16.63 1.07
CA ARG A 26 -3.57 17.31 0.74
C ARG A 26 -3.50 18.66 1.43
N ALA A 27 -2.38 18.93 2.10
CA ALA A 27 -2.09 20.22 2.72
C ALA A 27 -2.08 21.37 1.70
N ARG A 28 -1.71 21.09 0.44
CA ARG A 28 -1.75 22.06 -0.66
C ARG A 28 -2.68 21.55 -1.75
N ARG A 29 -3.73 22.32 -2.06
CA ARG A 29 -4.58 22.09 -3.23
C ARG A 29 -3.71 22.25 -4.48
N SER A 30 -3.41 21.15 -5.15
CA SER A 30 -2.89 21.21 -6.50
C SER A 30 -4.08 21.28 -7.46
N LEU A 31 -3.96 22.09 -8.50
CA LEU A 31 -4.95 22.14 -9.59
C LEU A 31 -4.86 20.91 -10.50
N ILE A 32 -3.70 20.25 -10.54
CA ILE A 32 -3.41 19.10 -11.41
C ILE A 32 -3.63 17.79 -10.65
N PHE A 33 -3.30 17.78 -9.37
CA PHE A 33 -3.46 16.62 -8.52
C PHE A 33 -4.56 16.89 -7.50
N GLY A 34 -5.66 16.14 -7.57
CA GLY A 34 -6.88 16.37 -6.78
C GLY A 34 -6.67 16.56 -5.27
N LYS A 35 -7.76 16.92 -4.58
CA LYS A 35 -7.77 17.34 -3.15
C LYS A 35 -7.18 16.31 -2.18
N TYR A 36 -7.11 15.04 -2.56
CA TYR A 36 -6.71 13.94 -1.68
C TYR A 36 -5.43 13.26 -2.18
N ALA A 37 -4.65 12.74 -1.24
CA ALA A 37 -3.53 11.83 -1.47
C ALA A 37 -3.90 10.45 -0.94
N MET A 38 -3.38 9.41 -1.59
CA MET A 38 -3.49 8.03 -1.12
C MET A 38 -2.14 7.62 -0.54
N GLN A 39 -2.13 7.15 0.70
CA GLN A 39 -0.98 6.51 1.32
C GLN A 39 -1.25 5.02 1.39
N TYR A 40 -0.25 4.22 1.06
CA TYR A 40 -0.34 2.77 1.07
C TYR A 40 0.56 2.21 2.16
N ASP A 41 0.02 1.26 2.91
CA ASP A 41 0.81 0.44 3.84
C ASP A 41 0.80 -1.00 3.32
N VAL A 42 1.86 -1.73 3.60
CA VAL A 42 2.01 -3.12 3.20
C VAL A 42 2.37 -3.98 4.40
N MET A 43 1.89 -5.21 4.42
CA MET A 43 2.24 -6.21 5.41
C MET A 43 2.96 -7.37 4.73
N TYR A 44 3.99 -7.89 5.38
CA TYR A 44 4.75 -9.07 4.95
C TYR A 44 4.25 -10.33 5.65
N ALA A 45 4.70 -11.49 5.18
CA ALA A 45 4.30 -12.79 5.74
C ALA A 45 4.63 -12.95 7.23
N ASP A 46 5.68 -12.27 7.71
CA ASP A 46 6.08 -12.27 9.12
C ASP A 46 5.29 -11.29 10.00
N GLY A 47 4.26 -10.63 9.45
CA GLY A 47 3.42 -9.68 10.14
C GLY A 47 4.00 -8.26 10.22
N THR A 48 5.20 -8.02 9.70
CA THR A 48 5.77 -6.66 9.69
C THR A 48 4.97 -5.76 8.76
N VAL A 49 4.67 -4.55 9.24
CA VAL A 49 4.03 -3.50 8.45
C VAL A 49 5.05 -2.43 8.06
N ILE A 50 5.06 -2.04 6.79
CA ILE A 50 5.76 -0.84 6.30
C ILE A 50 4.72 0.17 5.84
N GLU A 51 4.78 1.35 6.43
CA GLU A 51 3.80 2.42 6.20
C GLU A 51 4.27 3.38 5.11
N ASN A 52 3.31 4.02 4.44
CA ASN A 52 3.54 5.09 3.45
C ASN A 52 4.55 4.71 2.34
N VAL A 53 4.36 3.54 1.75
CA VAL A 53 5.24 3.02 0.69
C VAL A 53 4.85 3.53 -0.70
N ASN A 54 5.81 3.54 -1.62
CA ASN A 54 5.51 3.63 -3.05
C ASN A 54 5.04 2.27 -3.55
N ILE A 55 3.72 2.10 -3.66
CA ILE A 55 3.10 0.81 -3.98
C ILE A 55 3.55 0.23 -5.33
N GLY A 56 3.81 1.07 -6.33
CA GLY A 56 4.30 0.62 -7.64
C GLY A 56 5.70 0.00 -7.58
N ARG A 57 6.54 0.49 -6.66
CA ARG A 57 7.88 -0.07 -6.43
C ARG A 57 7.81 -1.39 -5.64
N VAL A 58 6.89 -1.49 -4.68
CA VAL A 58 6.81 -2.64 -3.76
C VAL A 58 6.11 -3.84 -4.40
N LEU A 59 4.98 -3.64 -5.08
CA LEU A 59 4.23 -4.74 -5.69
C LEU A 59 4.80 -5.21 -7.05
N GLN A 60 5.94 -4.65 -7.47
CA GLN A 60 6.55 -4.93 -8.78
C GLN A 60 5.54 -4.78 -9.94
N GLY A 61 4.71 -3.72 -9.93
CA GLY A 61 3.56 -3.60 -10.83
C GLY A 61 3.88 -3.56 -12.33
N SER A 62 5.12 -3.29 -12.72
CA SER A 62 5.59 -3.44 -14.11
C SER A 62 5.83 -4.90 -14.51
N ARG A 63 6.17 -5.76 -13.54
CA ARG A 63 6.41 -7.19 -13.75
C ARG A 63 5.12 -8.00 -13.68
N TYR A 64 4.21 -7.65 -12.77
CA TYR A 64 2.92 -8.31 -12.57
C TYR A 64 1.77 -7.29 -12.59
N PRO A 65 1.39 -6.75 -13.77
CA PRO A 65 0.43 -5.66 -13.86
C PRO A 65 -0.99 -6.07 -13.43
N ALA A 66 -1.43 -7.29 -13.71
CA ALA A 66 -2.76 -7.76 -13.32
C ALA A 66 -2.91 -7.81 -11.79
N ASP A 67 -1.94 -8.43 -11.11
CA ASP A 67 -1.86 -8.53 -9.65
C ASP A 67 -1.83 -7.13 -9.01
N TYR A 68 -0.98 -6.25 -9.53
CA TYR A 68 -0.92 -4.86 -9.10
C TYR A 68 -2.27 -4.15 -9.21
N HIS A 69 -2.94 -4.27 -10.36
CA HIS A 69 -4.23 -3.62 -10.58
C HIS A 69 -5.32 -4.19 -9.67
N ALA A 70 -5.40 -5.52 -9.54
CA ALA A 70 -6.37 -6.19 -8.66
C ALA A 70 -6.19 -5.73 -7.20
N THR A 71 -4.96 -5.76 -6.68
CA THR A 71 -4.66 -5.32 -5.32
C THR A 71 -4.94 -3.83 -5.10
N VAL A 72 -4.53 -2.95 -6.02
CA VAL A 72 -4.74 -1.50 -5.86
C VAL A 72 -6.22 -1.14 -5.90
N GLU A 73 -6.98 -1.71 -6.84
CA GLU A 73 -8.43 -1.46 -6.93
C GLU A 73 -9.18 -2.04 -5.72
N GLY A 74 -8.82 -3.24 -5.29
CA GLY A 74 -9.36 -3.84 -4.07
C GLY A 74 -9.10 -2.97 -2.85
N ALA A 75 -7.84 -2.53 -2.63
CA ALA A 75 -7.50 -1.64 -1.53
C ALA A 75 -8.29 -0.34 -1.59
N ARG A 76 -8.42 0.28 -2.78
CA ARG A 76 -9.19 1.53 -2.97
C ARG A 76 -10.67 1.38 -2.67
N SER A 77 -11.29 0.23 -2.97
CA SER A 77 -12.68 -0.02 -2.58
C SER A 77 -12.89 -0.07 -1.07
N MET A 78 -11.82 -0.36 -0.32
CA MET A 78 -11.80 -0.44 1.14
C MET A 78 -11.10 0.78 1.79
N VAL A 79 -10.98 1.88 1.05
CA VAL A 79 -10.24 3.06 1.51
C VAL A 79 -10.81 3.64 2.80
N GLY A 80 -9.93 3.90 3.76
CA GLY A 80 -10.29 4.65 4.94
C GLY A 80 -10.06 6.16 4.73
N TYR A 81 -11.07 6.95 5.08
CA TYR A 81 -11.01 8.42 4.98
C TYR A 81 -10.44 9.00 6.28
N GLY A 82 -9.22 9.53 6.24
CA GLY A 82 -8.53 10.08 7.42
C GLY A 82 -7.99 9.02 8.40
N GLN A 83 -8.23 7.74 8.13
CA GLN A 83 -7.78 6.59 8.92
C GLN A 83 -7.47 5.41 7.99
N PRO A 84 -6.64 4.43 8.40
CA PRO A 84 -6.34 3.29 7.53
C PRO A 84 -7.57 2.49 7.12
N GLY A 85 -7.63 2.14 5.84
CA GLY A 85 -8.64 1.23 5.29
C GLY A 85 -8.42 -0.22 5.68
N THR A 86 -9.31 -1.10 5.24
CA THR A 86 -9.20 -2.55 5.48
C THR A 86 -8.03 -3.13 4.70
N TRP A 87 -7.34 -4.10 5.30
CA TRP A 87 -6.34 -4.90 4.60
C TRP A 87 -6.98 -5.71 3.48
N VAL A 88 -6.37 -5.71 2.31
CA VAL A 88 -6.66 -6.63 1.22
C VAL A 88 -5.46 -7.53 0.98
N ASP A 89 -5.70 -8.73 0.46
CA ASP A 89 -4.62 -9.62 0.07
C ASP A 89 -3.91 -9.14 -1.20
N TYR A 90 -2.62 -9.45 -1.30
CA TYR A 90 -1.89 -9.49 -2.55
C TYR A 90 -1.70 -10.96 -2.95
N PRO A 91 -1.96 -11.34 -4.22
CA PRO A 91 -2.21 -10.49 -5.38
C PRO A 91 -3.69 -10.24 -5.75
N TYR A 92 -4.67 -10.73 -4.99
CA TYR A 92 -6.06 -10.76 -5.48
C TYR A 92 -6.91 -9.54 -5.09
N GLY A 93 -6.44 -8.72 -4.15
CA GLY A 93 -7.15 -7.50 -3.72
C GLY A 93 -8.44 -7.78 -2.95
N LYS A 94 -8.63 -8.98 -2.41
CA LYS A 94 -9.83 -9.31 -1.63
C LYS A 94 -9.67 -8.81 -0.20
N PRO A 95 -10.72 -8.25 0.40
CA PRO A 95 -10.68 -7.82 1.79
C PRO A 95 -10.42 -8.99 2.73
N ILE A 96 -9.52 -8.78 3.69
CA ILE A 96 -9.22 -9.72 4.75
C ILE A 96 -10.03 -9.28 5.97
N THR A 97 -11.11 -9.99 6.25
CA THR A 97 -12.03 -9.71 7.36
C THR A 97 -11.60 -10.34 8.69
N ASN A 98 -10.49 -11.08 8.72
CA ASN A 98 -9.99 -11.70 9.95
C ASN A 98 -8.70 -11.03 10.46
N PRO A 99 -8.60 -10.71 11.77
CA PRO A 99 -7.41 -10.10 12.38
C PRO A 99 -6.15 -10.97 12.24
#